data_AF-A0A3Z4X6J6-F1
#
_entry.id   AF-A0A3Z4X6J6-F1
#
_cell.length_a   1.000
_cell.length_b   1.000
_cell.length_c   1.000
_cell.angle_alpha   90.00
_cell.angle_beta   90.00
_cell.angle_gamma   90.00
#
_symmetry.space_group_name_H-M   'P 1'
#
loop_
_entity.id
_entity.type
_entity.pdbx_description
1 polymer ?
#
loop_
_entity_poly.entity_id
_entity_poly.type
_entity_poly.pdbx_seq_one_letter_code
_entity_poly.pdbx_strand_id
1 'polypeptide(L)'
;MMTVYTEFVRLTCRLTALVKENLGIDYQDAAVELDDYIEQIVRLHVLRKKYGVIDSMIRQFFMEYVHDNPIIAPTTSAKYWALCRFELLIRDTDCIWQAIDEDMTYLPQSDFLLWHVGDGVWKMLTTGVTYND
;
A
#
# COMPACT_ATOMS: atom_id res chain seq x y z
N MET A 1 1.97 -8.14 27.53
CA MET A 1 2.23 -7.30 26.33
C MET A 1 2.70 -8.25 25.24
N MET A 2 1.94 -8.40 24.16
CA MET A 2 2.31 -9.30 23.07
C MET A 2 2.92 -8.48 21.94
N THR A 3 4.07 -8.94 21.45
CA THR A 3 4.73 -8.40 20.26
C THR A 3 4.28 -9.20 19.06
N VAL A 4 3.78 -8.53 18.03
CA VAL A 4 3.33 -9.17 16.79
C VAL A 4 4.23 -8.74 15.65
N TYR A 5 4.53 -9.72 14.79
CA TYR A 5 5.32 -9.56 13.59
C TYR A 5 4.48 -9.99 12.38
N THR A 6 4.48 -9.19 11.32
CA THR A 6 3.69 -9.44 10.12
C THR A 6 4.44 -9.08 8.86
N GLU A 7 4.26 -9.89 7.82
CA GLU A 7 4.80 -9.68 6.49
C GLU A 7 3.66 -9.36 5.53
N PHE A 8 3.80 -8.32 4.72
CA PHE A 8 2.75 -7.86 3.79
C PHE A 8 2.90 -8.48 2.40
N VAL A 9 2.93 -9.81 2.34
CA VAL A 9 3.22 -10.54 1.10
C VAL A 9 2.11 -10.36 0.07
N ARG A 10 0.84 -10.44 0.49
CA ARG A 10 -0.29 -10.34 -0.44
C ARG A 10 -0.38 -8.94 -1.00
N LEU A 11 -0.25 -7.94 -0.14
CA LEU A 11 -0.25 -6.53 -0.53
C LEU A 11 0.84 -6.26 -1.57
N THR A 12 2.08 -6.68 -1.28
CA THR A 12 3.23 -6.51 -2.17
C THR A 12 2.98 -7.16 -3.54
N CYS A 13 2.52 -8.41 -3.56
CA CYS A 13 2.23 -9.12 -4.80
C CYS A 13 1.14 -8.44 -5.62
N ARG A 14 0.07 -7.97 -4.97
CA ARG A 14 -1.06 -7.31 -5.66
C ARG A 14 -0.66 -5.97 -6.25
N LEU A 15 0.05 -5.14 -5.50
CA LEU A 15 0.52 -3.85 -5.99
C LEU A 15 1.50 -4.03 -7.16
N THR A 16 2.45 -4.95 -7.04
CA THR A 16 3.42 -5.25 -8.09
C THR A 16 2.73 -5.77 -9.35
N ALA A 17 1.73 -6.64 -9.22
CA ALA A 17 0.95 -7.13 -10.36
C ALA A 17 0.20 -6.00 -11.07
N LEU A 18 -0.46 -5.11 -10.33
CA LEU A 18 -1.16 -3.96 -10.91
C LEU A 18 -0.23 -3.04 -11.70
N VAL A 19 0.96 -2.77 -11.15
CA VAL A 19 1.96 -1.91 -11.79
C VAL A 19 2.49 -2.56 -13.06
N LYS A 20 2.80 -3.85 -13.00
CA LYS A 20 3.25 -4.62 -14.17
C LYS A 20 2.18 -4.69 -15.26
N GLU A 21 0.94 -4.96 -14.91
CA GLU A 21 -0.17 -5.10 -15.86
C GLU A 21 -0.55 -3.78 -16.53
N ASN A 22 -0.46 -2.66 -15.81
CA ASN A 22 -0.97 -1.37 -16.30
C ASN A 22 0.12 -0.42 -16.82
N LEU A 23 1.33 -0.52 -16.27
CA LEU A 23 2.46 0.34 -16.64
C LEU A 23 3.57 -0.43 -17.37
N GLY A 24 3.56 -1.77 -17.32
CA GLY A 24 4.59 -2.60 -17.95
C GLY A 24 5.94 -2.55 -17.25
N ILE A 25 5.95 -2.18 -15.96
CA ILE A 25 7.16 -1.96 -15.17
C ILE A 25 7.33 -3.13 -14.20
N ASP A 26 8.53 -3.70 -14.18
CA ASP A 26 8.89 -4.73 -13.21
C ASP A 26 9.30 -4.09 -11.87
N TYR A 27 9.11 -4.82 -10.77
CA TYR A 27 9.43 -4.34 -9.42
C TYR A 27 10.84 -3.74 -9.32
N GLN A 28 11.83 -4.36 -9.96
CA GLN A 28 13.23 -3.92 -9.89
C GLN A 28 13.45 -2.49 -10.42
N ASP A 29 12.63 -2.05 -11.38
CA ASP A 29 12.77 -0.74 -12.01
C ASP A 29 12.05 0.37 -11.22
N ALA A 30 11.16 0.00 -10.29
CA ALA A 30 10.33 0.92 -9.49
C ALA A 30 10.33 0.55 -8.00
N ALA A 31 11.39 -0.09 -7.52
CA ALA A 31 11.42 -0.68 -6.18
C ALA A 31 11.18 0.37 -5.09
N VAL A 32 11.80 1.55 -5.24
CA VAL A 32 11.70 2.65 -4.26
C VAL A 32 10.27 3.16 -4.15
N GLU A 33 9.65 3.48 -5.29
CA GLU A 33 8.30 4.03 -5.33
C GLU A 33 7.26 2.99 -4.88
N LEU A 34 7.44 1.72 -5.24
CA LEU A 34 6.56 0.63 -4.79
C LEU A 34 6.67 0.38 -3.30
N ASP A 35 7.90 0.43 -2.76
CA ASP A 35 8.15 0.29 -1.34
C ASP A 35 7.48 1.44 -0.55
N ASP A 36 7.64 2.68 -1.01
CA ASP A 36 6.98 3.85 -0.42
C ASP A 36 5.45 3.72 -0.46
N TYR A 37 4.89 3.19 -1.55
CA TYR A 37 3.45 2.96 -1.67
C TYR A 37 2.94 1.93 -0.69
N ILE A 38 3.67 0.82 -0.49
CA ILE A 38 3.32 -0.21 0.49
C ILE A 38 3.31 0.39 1.89
N GLU A 39 4.35 1.17 2.24
CA GLU A 39 4.42 1.85 3.53
C GLU A 39 3.20 2.76 3.75
N GLN A 40 2.83 3.58 2.77
CA GLN A 40 1.68 4.48 2.89
C GLN A 40 0.36 3.73 3.01
N ILE A 41 0.16 2.67 2.23
CA ILE A 41 -1.05 1.84 2.32
C ILE A 41 -1.19 1.26 3.74
N VAL A 42 -0.09 0.76 4.33
CA VAL A 42 -0.11 0.22 5.69
C VAL A 42 -0.47 1.29 6.72
N ARG A 43 0.16 2.46 6.64
CA ARG A 43 -0.12 3.58 7.57
C ARG A 43 -1.56 4.05 7.48
N LEU A 44 -2.06 4.25 6.26
CA LEU A 44 -3.43 4.65 5.99
C LEU A 44 -4.43 3.60 6.49
N HIS A 45 -4.13 2.32 6.30
CA HIS A 45 -4.99 1.24 6.76
C HIS A 45 -5.07 1.15 8.30
N VAL A 46 -3.96 1.40 9.01
CA VAL A 46 -3.99 1.52 10.48
C VAL A 46 -4.84 2.73 10.90
N LEU A 47 -4.73 3.87 10.22
CA LEU A 47 -5.58 5.04 10.48
C LEU A 47 -7.08 4.72 10.26
N ARG A 48 -7.42 3.98 9.20
CA ARG A 48 -8.76 3.47 8.93
C ARG A 48 -9.34 2.76 10.15
N LYS A 49 -8.64 1.71 10.60
CA LYS A 49 -9.10 0.81 11.66
C LYS A 49 -9.10 1.49 13.02
N LYS A 50 -8.12 2.36 13.30
CA LYS A 50 -7.98 3.03 14.61
C LYS A 50 -8.99 4.17 14.82
N TYR A 51 -9.27 4.94 13.78
CA TYR A 51 -10.10 6.15 13.89
C TYR A 51 -11.45 6.04 13.16
N GLY A 52 -11.75 4.91 12.54
CA GLY A 52 -13.01 4.70 11.82
C GLY A 52 -13.15 5.59 10.59
N VAL A 53 -12.03 5.93 9.93
CA VAL A 53 -12.04 6.74 8.71
C VAL A 53 -12.75 5.97 7.59
N ILE A 54 -13.62 6.65 6.84
CA ILE A 54 -14.36 6.05 5.73
C ILE A 54 -13.41 5.60 4.60
N ASP A 55 -13.73 4.45 4.01
CA ASP A 55 -12.87 3.78 3.02
C ASP A 55 -12.60 4.67 1.77
N SER A 56 -13.62 5.40 1.31
CA SER A 56 -13.51 6.31 0.17
C SER A 56 -12.50 7.45 0.40
N MET A 57 -12.41 7.96 1.63
CA MET A 57 -11.50 9.06 1.96
C MET A 57 -10.05 8.60 1.97
N ILE A 58 -9.79 7.37 2.43
CA ILE A 58 -8.45 6.80 2.43
C ILE A 58 -7.98 6.48 1.02
N ARG A 59 -8.86 5.92 0.20
CA ARG A 59 -8.59 5.69 -1.23
C ARG A 59 -8.25 6.99 -1.95
N GLN A 60 -8.97 8.06 -1.63
CA GLN A 60 -8.70 9.38 -2.18
C GLN A 60 -7.34 9.92 -1.71
N PHE A 61 -7.01 9.82 -0.42
CA PHE A 61 -5.69 10.22 0.08
C PHE A 61 -4.55 9.44 -0.58
N PHE A 62 -4.73 8.14 -0.78
CA PHE A 62 -3.71 7.34 -1.46
C PHE A 62 -3.59 7.71 -2.94
N MET A 63 -4.71 7.98 -3.63
CA MET A 63 -4.69 8.49 -5.01
C MET A 63 -3.93 9.82 -5.12
N GLU A 64 -4.18 10.76 -4.21
CA GLU A 64 -3.47 12.04 -4.14
C GLU A 64 -1.97 11.83 -3.90
N TYR A 65 -1.61 10.89 -3.01
CA TYR A 65 -0.21 10.54 -2.77
C TYR A 65 0.50 9.98 -4.02
N VAL A 66 -0.17 9.08 -4.77
CA VAL A 66 0.33 8.51 -6.03
C VAL A 66 0.49 9.59 -7.10
N HIS A 67 -0.40 10.58 -7.11
CA HIS A 67 -0.33 11.71 -8.02
C HIS A 67 0.91 12.58 -7.77
N ASP A 68 1.20 12.87 -6.49
CA ASP A 68 2.34 13.69 -6.09
C ASP A 68 3.67 12.94 -6.22
N ASN A 69 3.67 11.61 -6.12
CA ASN A 69 4.85 10.75 -6.13
C ASN A 69 4.77 9.67 -7.22
N PRO A 70 4.68 10.02 -8.51
CA PRO A 70 4.36 9.06 -9.55
C PRO A 70 5.50 8.06 -9.80
N ILE A 71 5.15 6.77 -9.96
CA ILE A 71 6.10 5.67 -10.30
C ILE A 71 6.92 5.98 -11.56
N ILE A 72 6.34 6.70 -12.52
CA ILE A 72 7.03 7.14 -13.72
C ILE A 72 6.91 8.64 -13.91
N ALA A 73 8.00 9.28 -14.32
CA ALA A 73 7.95 10.67 -14.73
C ALA A 73 7.06 10.82 -15.99
N PRO A 74 6.06 11.74 -15.98
CA PRO A 74 5.15 11.98 -17.11
C PRO A 74 5.84 12.78 -18.23
N THR A 75 6.95 12.28 -18.78
CA THR A 75 7.73 12.97 -19.81
C THR A 75 7.07 12.95 -21.19
N THR A 76 6.08 12.08 -21.39
CA THR A 76 5.31 11.97 -22.64
C THR A 76 3.83 11.91 -22.34
N SER A 77 3.00 12.30 -23.32
CA SER A 77 1.54 12.20 -23.22
C SER A 77 1.08 10.76 -22.95
N ALA A 78 1.71 9.77 -23.56
CA ALA A 78 1.41 8.36 -23.32
C ALA A 78 1.65 7.94 -21.86
N LYS A 79 2.77 8.36 -21.26
CA LYS A 79 3.09 8.09 -19.85
C LYS A 79 2.14 8.83 -18.90
N TYR A 80 1.83 10.09 -19.22
CA TYR A 80 0.84 10.86 -18.46
C TYR A 80 -0.53 10.15 -18.43
N TRP A 81 -1.05 9.74 -19.59
CA TRP A 81 -2.34 9.03 -19.64
C TRP A 81 -2.30 7.66 -18.96
N ALA A 82 -1.15 6.97 -18.97
CA ALA A 82 -0.97 5.72 -18.24
C ALA A 82 -1.05 5.94 -16.72
N LEU A 83 -0.41 6.99 -16.19
CA LEU A 83 -0.50 7.37 -14.78
C LEU A 83 -1.92 7.73 -14.37
N CYS A 84 -2.62 8.60 -15.12
CA CYS A 84 -4.01 8.96 -14.80
C CYS A 84 -4.92 7.72 -14.75
N ARG A 85 -4.70 6.74 -15.63
CA ARG A 85 -5.44 5.46 -15.57
C ARG A 85 -5.09 4.65 -14.32
N PHE A 86 -3.82 4.61 -13.95
CA PHE A 86 -3.34 3.91 -12.78
C PHE A 86 -3.86 4.52 -11.47
N GLU A 87 -3.90 5.85 -11.35
CA GLU A 87 -4.50 6.59 -10.23
C GLU A 87 -5.98 6.22 -10.04
N LEU A 88 -6.76 6.24 -11.13
CA LEU A 88 -8.17 5.85 -11.11
C LEU A 88 -8.33 4.38 -10.72
N LEU A 89 -7.47 3.50 -11.25
CA LEU A 89 -7.49 2.08 -10.93
C LEU A 89 -7.24 1.84 -9.44
N ILE A 90 -6.23 2.48 -8.85
CA ILE A 90 -5.91 2.37 -7.43
C ILE A 90 -7.10 2.80 -6.56
N ARG A 91 -7.78 3.89 -6.94
CA ARG A 91 -8.95 4.38 -6.20
C ARG A 91 -10.11 3.38 -6.26
N ASP A 92 -10.39 2.85 -7.44
CA ASP A 92 -11.60 2.07 -7.70
C ASP A 92 -11.43 0.57 -7.43
N THR A 93 -10.20 0.09 -7.23
CA THR A 93 -9.90 -1.33 -7.05
C THR A 93 -9.90 -1.75 -5.59
N ASP A 94 -10.64 -2.81 -5.27
CA ASP A 94 -10.69 -3.38 -3.92
C ASP A 94 -9.53 -4.32 -3.59
N CYS A 95 -8.80 -4.83 -4.60
CA CYS A 95 -7.84 -5.91 -4.40
C CYS A 95 -6.64 -5.52 -3.50
N ILE A 96 -6.22 -4.25 -3.50
CA ILE A 96 -5.16 -3.75 -2.61
C ILE A 96 -5.66 -3.72 -1.16
N TRP A 97 -6.86 -3.17 -0.96
CA TRP A 97 -7.46 -2.99 0.37
C TRP A 97 -7.88 -4.32 1.00
N GLN A 98 -8.35 -5.26 0.19
CA GLN A 98 -8.59 -6.65 0.61
C GLN A 98 -7.28 -7.35 0.97
N ALA A 99 -6.21 -7.16 0.18
CA ALA A 99 -4.92 -7.80 0.46
C ALA A 99 -4.33 -7.35 1.80
N ILE A 100 -4.42 -6.06 2.14
CA ILE A 100 -3.97 -5.59 3.45
C ILE A 100 -4.90 -6.03 4.59
N ASP A 101 -6.20 -6.14 4.36
CA ASP A 101 -7.13 -6.72 5.35
C ASP A 101 -6.80 -8.20 5.63
N GLU A 102 -6.35 -8.96 4.61
CA GLU A 102 -5.87 -10.34 4.75
C GLU A 102 -4.51 -10.45 5.43
N ASP A 103 -3.56 -9.55 5.10
CA ASP A 103 -2.22 -9.54 5.72
C ASP A 103 -2.28 -9.04 7.18
N MET A 104 -3.18 -8.10 7.50
CA MET A 104 -3.28 -7.45 8.81
C MET A 104 -4.61 -7.74 9.52
N THR A 105 -4.67 -8.91 10.17
CA THR A 105 -5.83 -9.41 10.93
C THR A 105 -5.98 -8.83 12.34
N TYR A 106 -5.20 -7.79 12.66
CA TYR A 106 -5.18 -7.15 13.97
C TYR A 106 -4.98 -5.64 13.82
N LEU A 107 -5.21 -4.92 14.91
CA LEU A 107 -5.00 -3.48 15.03
C LEU A 107 -3.90 -3.18 16.06
N PRO A 108 -2.78 -2.53 15.65
CA PRO A 108 -1.79 -1.98 16.57
C PRO A 108 -2.41 -0.98 17.58
N GLN A 109 -2.19 -1.19 18.88
CA GLN A 109 -2.62 -0.22 19.91
C GLN A 109 -1.56 0.87 20.15
N SER A 110 -0.27 0.47 20.14
CA SER A 110 0.87 1.38 20.23
C SER A 110 1.40 1.78 18.85
N ASP A 111 2.46 2.59 18.85
CA ASP A 111 3.29 2.80 17.67
C ASP A 111 3.82 1.47 17.13
N PHE A 112 4.11 1.45 15.83
CA PHE A 112 4.63 0.29 15.11
C PHE A 112 5.85 0.69 14.27
N LEU A 113 6.76 -0.26 14.08
CA LEU A 113 7.92 -0.11 13.21
C LEU A 113 7.64 -0.83 11.89
N LEU A 114 7.85 -0.15 10.77
CA LEU A 114 7.83 -0.73 9.43
C LEU A 114 9.25 -0.75 8.87
N TRP A 115 9.60 -1.84 8.21
CA TRP A 115 10.83 -1.93 7.42
C TRP A 115 10.68 -2.94 6.29
N HIS A 116 11.36 -2.68 5.18
CA HIS A 116 11.47 -3.58 4.04
C HIS A 116 12.64 -4.55 4.22
N VAL A 117 12.52 -5.79 3.73
CA VAL A 117 13.57 -6.83 3.79
C VAL A 117 13.78 -7.46 2.42
N GLY A 118 14.31 -6.67 1.47
CA GLY A 118 14.61 -7.13 0.11
C GLY A 118 13.37 -7.60 -0.66
N ASP A 119 13.47 -7.64 -1.99
CA ASP A 119 12.47 -8.30 -2.86
C ASP A 119 11.01 -7.84 -2.66
N GLY A 120 10.80 -6.60 -2.19
CA GLY A 120 9.49 -6.00 -1.94
C GLY A 120 8.78 -6.46 -0.65
N VAL A 121 9.38 -7.32 0.17
CA VAL A 121 8.69 -7.82 1.37
C VAL A 121 8.77 -6.81 2.51
N TRP A 122 7.63 -6.21 2.85
CA TRP A 122 7.50 -5.33 4.00
C TRP A 122 7.14 -6.08 5.28
N LYS A 123 7.68 -5.59 6.39
CA LYS A 123 7.50 -6.16 7.72
C LYS A 123 7.06 -5.12 8.73
N MET A 124 6.17 -5.51 9.62
CA MET A 124 5.72 -4.71 10.74
C MET A 124 6.07 -5.37 12.08
N LEU A 125 6.49 -4.55 13.05
CA LEU A 125 6.60 -4.90 14.46
C LEU A 125 5.74 -3.96 15.29
N THR A 126 4.88 -4.50 16.14
CA THR A 126 4.08 -3.71 17.07
C THR A 126 3.92 -4.38 18.42
N THR A 127 3.61 -3.61 19.47
CA THR A 127 3.35 -4.11 20.82
C THR A 127 1.94 -3.79 21.29
N GLY A 128 1.22 -4.78 21.79
CA GLY A 128 -0.17 -4.59 22.17
C GLY A 128 -1.05 -4.48 20.93
N VAL A 129 -1.77 -5.56 20.63
CA VAL A 129 -2.67 -5.65 19.50
C VAL A 129 -4.07 -5.97 19.96
N THR A 130 -5.05 -5.57 19.16
CA THR A 130 -6.43 -6.03 19.27
C THR A 130 -6.70 -6.86 18.04
N TYR A 131 -7.06 -8.13 18.20
CA TYR A 131 -7.48 -8.93 17.04
C TYR A 131 -8.85 -8.48 16.60
N ASN A 132 -9.08 -8.49 15.28
CA ASN A 132 -10.41 -8.31 14.76
C ASN A 132 -11.18 -9.61 15.08
N ASP A 133 -12.20 -9.52 15.93
CA ASP A 133 -13.16 -10.61 16.17
C ASP A 133 -13.93 -10.98 14.89
#